data_AF-A0A957MQE0-F1
#
_entry.id   AF-A0A957MQE0-F1
#
_cell.length_a   1.000
_cell.length_b   1.000
_cell.length_c   1.000
_cell.angle_alpha   90.00
_cell.angle_beta   90.00
_cell.angle_gamma   90.00
#
_symmetry.space_group_name_H-M   'P 1'
#
loop_
_entity.id
_entity.type
_entity.pdbx_description
1 polymer ?
#
loop_
_entity_poly.entity_id
_entity_poly.type
_entity_poly.pdbx_seq_one_letter_code
_entity_poly.pdbx_strand_id
1 'polypeptide(L)'
;AGRFSHIRTVLQGYYPEPVRRRRIAHWCRYFSGMGSYALKRAILRDNEYYATITFSRAVRWAVQLAFMLEKQYYPYDKWTYAFFRRLPRLYTPMAPLVDEAVRLSTPWARKLELLNRMADVIDHFLVEDGIIQPHPKFAEHPSSGYRLLEHAYAEILHDLPADLRGLVPVWEQVHWEANHSQFVAGLDLAEWDGMLNLVEDN
;
A
#
# COMPACT_ATOMS: atom_id res chain seq x y z
N ALA A 1 -5.39 -19.21 -31.73
CA ALA A 1 -5.73 -17.81 -31.36
C ALA A 1 -6.75 -17.83 -30.21
N GLY A 2 -6.66 -16.93 -29.22
CA GLY A 2 -7.62 -16.88 -28.09
C GLY A 2 -7.02 -16.97 -26.68
N ARG A 3 -5.78 -17.48 -26.54
CA ARG A 3 -5.08 -17.59 -25.25
C ARG A 3 -4.89 -16.24 -24.55
N PHE A 4 -4.48 -15.20 -25.28
CA PHE A 4 -4.34 -13.84 -24.73
C PHE A 4 -5.68 -13.24 -24.32
N SER A 5 -6.73 -13.47 -25.10
CA SER A 5 -8.08 -13.00 -24.75
C SER A 5 -8.58 -13.69 -23.48
N HIS A 6 -8.38 -15.00 -23.36
CA HIS A 6 -8.74 -15.76 -22.16
C HIS A 6 -7.98 -15.26 -20.92
N ILE A 7 -6.65 -15.06 -21.02
CA ILE A 7 -5.85 -14.49 -19.92
C ILE A 7 -6.38 -13.10 -19.53
N ARG A 8 -6.69 -12.24 -20.50
CA ARG A 8 -7.25 -10.92 -20.24
C ARG A 8 -8.57 -11.00 -19.49
N THR A 9 -9.49 -11.87 -19.92
CA THR A 9 -10.77 -12.08 -19.24
C THR A 9 -10.59 -12.56 -17.80
N VAL A 10 -9.67 -13.50 -17.57
CA VAL A 10 -9.34 -13.97 -16.20
C VAL A 10 -8.79 -12.83 -15.35
N LEU A 11 -7.83 -12.07 -15.86
CA LEU A 11 -7.24 -10.93 -15.13
C LEU A 11 -8.27 -9.82 -14.85
N GLN A 12 -9.20 -9.58 -15.78
CA GLN A 12 -10.32 -8.65 -15.60
C GLN A 12 -11.27 -9.06 -14.47
N GLY A 13 -11.33 -10.35 -14.12
CA GLY A 13 -12.09 -10.87 -12.98
C GLY A 13 -11.52 -10.50 -11.60
N TYR A 14 -10.43 -9.74 -11.55
CA TYR A 14 -9.71 -9.37 -10.33
C TYR A 14 -9.07 -10.56 -9.59
N TYR A 15 -8.51 -10.33 -8.41
CA TYR A 15 -7.96 -11.41 -7.58
C TYR A 15 -9.07 -12.36 -7.12
N PRO A 16 -8.81 -13.68 -7.06
CA PRO A 16 -9.64 -14.60 -6.29
C PRO A 16 -9.79 -14.10 -4.85
N GLU A 17 -11.00 -14.22 -4.29
CA GLU A 17 -11.34 -13.55 -3.02
C GLU A 17 -10.40 -13.89 -1.85
N PRO A 18 -9.99 -15.16 -1.61
CA PRO A 18 -9.02 -15.47 -0.55
C PRO A 18 -7.66 -14.79 -0.77
N VAL A 19 -7.22 -14.65 -2.02
CA VAL A 19 -5.97 -13.96 -2.38
C VAL A 19 -6.11 -12.47 -2.12
N ARG A 20 -7.24 -11.86 -2.49
CA ARG A 20 -7.54 -10.45 -2.21
C ARG A 20 -7.54 -10.18 -0.70
N ARG A 21 -8.27 -10.97 0.08
CA ARG A 21 -8.31 -10.84 1.55
C ARG A 21 -6.93 -11.00 2.17
N ARG A 22 -6.14 -11.99 1.73
CA ARG A 22 -4.77 -12.17 2.20
C ARG A 22 -3.88 -10.95 1.91
N ARG A 23 -4.04 -10.34 0.74
CA ARG A 23 -3.34 -9.12 0.33
C ARG A 23 -3.74 -7.91 1.17
N ILE A 24 -5.04 -7.74 1.41
CA ILE A 24 -5.58 -6.71 2.32
C ILE A 24 -5.00 -6.88 3.72
N ALA A 25 -5.08 -8.08 4.30
CA ALA A 25 -4.52 -8.39 5.61
C ALA A 25 -3.03 -8.02 5.72
N HIS A 26 -2.24 -8.32 4.70
CA HIS A 26 -0.83 -7.94 4.66
C HIS A 26 -0.64 -6.43 4.75
N TRP A 27 -1.38 -5.64 3.96
CA TRP A 27 -1.33 -4.18 4.02
C TRP A 27 -1.91 -3.58 5.29
N CYS A 28 -2.94 -4.18 5.88
CA CYS A 28 -3.45 -3.79 7.20
C CYS A 28 -2.34 -3.90 8.27
N ARG A 29 -1.63 -5.03 8.32
CA ARG A 29 -0.48 -5.21 9.22
C ARG A 29 0.65 -4.22 8.94
N TYR A 30 1.01 -4.03 7.68
CA TYR A 30 2.13 -3.17 7.31
C TYR A 30 1.81 -1.71 7.61
N PHE A 31 0.61 -1.25 7.24
CA PHE A 31 0.11 0.07 7.57
C PHE A 31 0.14 0.35 9.07
N SER A 32 -0.44 -0.53 9.89
CA SER A 32 -0.52 -0.28 11.33
C SER A 32 0.79 -0.56 12.06
N GLY A 33 1.37 -1.76 11.90
CA GLY A 33 2.56 -2.19 12.64
C GLY A 33 3.86 -1.60 12.12
N MET A 34 4.04 -1.53 10.80
CA MET A 34 5.28 -1.05 10.17
C MET A 34 5.17 0.38 9.61
N GLY A 35 4.00 1.02 9.77
CA GLY A 35 3.68 2.35 9.26
C GLY A 35 3.35 3.33 10.38
N SER A 36 2.10 3.39 10.84
CA SER A 36 1.63 4.36 11.84
C SER A 36 2.26 4.16 13.21
N TYR A 37 2.37 2.91 13.70
CA TYR A 37 3.07 2.61 14.95
C TYR A 37 4.56 2.99 14.87
N ALA A 38 5.22 2.60 13.78
CA ALA A 38 6.62 2.93 13.54
C ALA A 38 6.84 4.46 13.44
N LEU A 39 5.92 5.20 12.80
CA LEU A 39 5.95 6.65 12.75
C LEU A 39 5.88 7.27 14.14
N LYS A 40 4.92 6.84 14.96
CA LYS A 40 4.81 7.30 16.35
C LYS A 40 6.11 7.08 17.12
N ARG A 41 6.73 5.91 16.96
CA ARG A 41 8.01 5.57 17.60
C ARG A 41 9.19 6.40 17.10
N ALA A 42 9.17 6.81 15.84
CA ALA A 42 10.15 7.71 15.24
C ALA A 42 10.01 9.13 15.80
N ILE A 43 8.78 9.64 15.88
CA ILE A 43 8.46 10.96 16.45
C ILE A 43 8.91 11.05 17.91
N LEU A 44 8.59 10.03 18.73
CA LEU A 44 9.00 9.98 20.14
C LEU A 44 10.52 9.94 20.36
N ARG A 45 11.30 9.66 19.30
CA ARG A 45 12.76 9.58 19.32
C ARG A 45 13.44 10.69 18.53
N ASP A 46 12.68 11.63 18.00
CA ASP A 46 13.19 12.67 17.13
C ASP A 46 14.00 12.12 15.92
N ASN A 47 13.53 10.99 15.36
CA ASN A 47 14.19 10.32 14.23
C ASN A 47 13.49 10.66 12.91
N GLU A 48 13.87 11.78 12.30
CA GLU A 48 13.25 12.29 11.07
C GLU A 48 13.47 11.39 9.85
N TYR A 49 14.66 10.78 9.74
CA TYR A 49 14.97 9.84 8.65
C TYR A 49 14.00 8.67 8.66
N TYR A 50 13.82 8.03 9.82
CA TYR A 50 12.93 6.90 9.94
C TYR A 50 11.46 7.32 9.82
N ALA A 51 11.08 8.48 10.39
CA ALA A 51 9.75 9.06 10.25
C ALA A 51 9.37 9.24 8.77
N THR A 52 10.31 9.75 7.95
CA THR A 52 10.11 9.93 6.50
C THR A 52 9.88 8.61 5.77
N ILE A 53 10.67 7.58 6.07
CA ILE A 53 10.54 6.25 5.44
C ILE A 53 9.19 5.62 5.78
N THR A 54 8.87 5.56 7.08
CA THR A 54 7.67 4.87 7.54
C THR A 54 6.39 5.60 7.14
N PHE A 55 6.40 6.94 7.16
CA PHE A 55 5.29 7.74 6.66
C PHE A 55 5.05 7.52 5.17
N SER A 56 6.11 7.61 4.35
CA SER A 56 6.01 7.45 2.89
C SER A 56 5.45 6.07 2.51
N ARG A 57 5.87 5.03 3.25
CA ARG A 57 5.31 3.68 3.09
C ARG A 57 3.85 3.59 3.54
N ALA A 58 3.51 4.15 4.69
CA ALA A 58 2.17 4.09 5.25
C ALA A 58 1.13 4.78 4.35
N VAL A 59 1.40 6.00 3.88
CA VAL A 59 0.47 6.72 3.00
C VAL A 59 0.28 5.99 1.66
N ARG A 60 1.36 5.37 1.13
CA ARG A 60 1.30 4.51 -0.04
C ARG A 60 0.40 3.29 0.19
N TRP A 61 0.56 2.57 1.31
CA TRP A 61 -0.26 1.41 1.63
C TRP A 61 -1.74 1.77 1.84
N ALA A 62 -2.04 2.92 2.45
CA ALA A 62 -3.42 3.39 2.56
C ALA A 62 -4.10 3.55 1.19
N VAL A 63 -3.42 4.22 0.25
CA VAL A 63 -3.95 4.37 -1.11
C VAL A 63 -4.08 3.02 -1.81
N GLN A 64 -3.09 2.12 -1.68
CA GLN A 64 -3.17 0.77 -2.26
C GLN A 64 -4.29 -0.10 -1.65
N LEU A 65 -4.58 0.05 -0.36
CA LEU A 65 -5.72 -0.58 0.30
C LEU A 65 -7.04 -0.10 -0.32
N ALA A 66 -7.16 1.20 -0.62
CA ALA A 66 -8.34 1.74 -1.28
C ALA A 66 -8.63 1.06 -2.62
N PHE A 67 -7.60 0.85 -3.45
CA PHE A 67 -7.76 0.09 -4.70
C PHE A 67 -8.25 -1.35 -4.47
N MET A 68 -7.74 -2.04 -3.45
CA MET A 68 -8.14 -3.42 -3.17
C MET A 68 -9.56 -3.56 -2.61
N LEU A 69 -10.02 -2.56 -1.86
CA LEU A 69 -11.41 -2.45 -1.41
C LEU A 69 -12.36 -2.18 -2.58
N GLU A 70 -11.93 -1.36 -3.55
CA GLU A 70 -12.69 -1.11 -4.79
C GLU A 70 -12.58 -2.22 -5.84
N LYS A 71 -11.86 -3.30 -5.53
CA LYS A 71 -11.56 -4.40 -6.45
C LYS A 71 -10.93 -3.92 -7.77
N GLN A 72 -10.05 -2.92 -7.68
CA GLN A 72 -9.26 -2.39 -8.78
C GLN A 72 -7.77 -2.69 -8.57
N TYR A 73 -7.04 -2.95 -9.65
CA TYR A 73 -5.58 -3.09 -9.56
C TYR A 73 -4.98 -1.70 -9.45
N TYR A 74 -4.18 -1.44 -8.41
CA TYR A 74 -3.42 -0.21 -8.35
C TYR A 74 -2.28 -0.24 -9.39
N PRO A 75 -2.00 0.89 -10.07
CA PRO A 75 -0.92 0.96 -11.05
C PRO A 75 0.45 1.16 -10.37
N TYR A 76 1.50 1.21 -11.18
CA TYR A 76 2.84 1.64 -10.74
C TYR A 76 2.78 2.98 -9.98
N ASP A 77 3.64 3.13 -8.96
CA ASP A 77 3.59 4.22 -7.95
C ASP A 77 3.46 5.61 -8.57
N LYS A 78 4.17 5.88 -9.68
CA LYS A 78 4.10 7.14 -10.43
C LYS A 78 2.67 7.55 -10.77
N TRP A 79 1.80 6.59 -11.08
CA TRP A 79 0.43 6.81 -11.54
C TRP A 79 -0.61 6.56 -10.45
N THR A 80 -0.22 6.04 -9.29
CA THR A 80 -1.16 5.61 -8.25
C THR A 80 -2.10 6.73 -7.82
N TYR A 81 -1.58 7.95 -7.61
CA TYR A 81 -2.43 9.08 -7.22
C TYR A 81 -3.39 9.51 -8.35
N ALA A 82 -2.94 9.51 -9.61
CA ALA A 82 -3.78 9.88 -10.75
C ALA A 82 -4.98 8.91 -10.94
N PHE A 83 -4.78 7.62 -10.67
CA PHE A 83 -5.84 6.62 -10.72
C PHE A 83 -6.67 6.59 -9.43
N PHE A 84 -6.07 6.91 -8.29
CA PHE A 84 -6.78 7.00 -7.01
C PHE A 84 -7.94 8.01 -7.08
N ARG A 85 -7.76 9.10 -7.85
CA ARG A 85 -8.80 10.09 -8.17
C ARG A 85 -10.05 9.55 -8.88
N ARG A 86 -10.00 8.30 -9.37
CA ARG A 86 -11.07 7.64 -10.11
C ARG A 86 -11.78 6.58 -9.27
N LEU A 87 -11.36 6.34 -8.03
CA LEU A 87 -12.02 5.38 -7.16
C LEU A 87 -13.41 5.91 -6.75
N PRO A 88 -14.49 5.13 -6.92
CA PRO A 88 -15.85 5.64 -6.80
C PRO A 88 -16.27 5.96 -5.35
N ARG A 89 -15.89 5.12 -4.38
CA ARG A 89 -16.30 5.24 -2.97
C ARG A 89 -15.18 5.77 -2.10
N LEU A 90 -13.97 5.22 -2.22
CA LEU A 90 -12.87 5.54 -1.29
C LEU A 90 -12.10 6.82 -1.61
N TYR A 91 -12.19 7.38 -2.83
CA TYR A 91 -11.49 8.63 -3.15
C TYR A 91 -11.98 9.78 -2.27
N THR A 92 -13.28 10.03 -2.23
CA THR A 92 -13.89 11.18 -1.54
C THR A 92 -13.49 11.28 -0.05
N PRO A 93 -13.60 10.22 0.78
CA PRO A 93 -13.24 10.30 2.19
C PRO A 93 -11.72 10.29 2.44
N MET A 94 -10.92 9.70 1.56
CA MET A 94 -9.47 9.57 1.77
C MET A 94 -8.65 10.71 1.17
N ALA A 95 -9.04 11.29 0.04
CA ALA A 95 -8.23 12.26 -0.70
C ALA A 95 -7.84 13.50 0.12
N PRO A 96 -8.74 14.15 0.88
CA PRO A 96 -8.35 15.29 1.71
C PRO A 96 -7.28 14.93 2.75
N LEU A 97 -7.33 13.70 3.29
CA LEU A 97 -6.35 13.22 4.25
C LEU A 97 -4.99 13.02 3.58
N VAL A 98 -4.98 12.42 2.39
CA VAL A 98 -3.75 12.14 1.64
C VAL A 98 -3.11 13.45 1.18
N ASP A 99 -3.90 14.36 0.61
CA ASP A 99 -3.44 15.66 0.12
C ASP A 99 -2.84 16.53 1.22
N GLU A 100 -3.41 16.51 2.42
CA GLU A 100 -2.83 17.21 3.57
C GLU A 100 -1.57 16.49 4.06
N ALA A 101 -1.61 15.16 4.17
CA ALA A 101 -0.51 14.38 4.74
C ALA A 101 0.79 14.51 3.94
N VAL A 102 0.74 14.60 2.61
CA VAL A 102 1.95 14.62 1.76
C VAL A 102 2.63 16.00 1.69
N ARG A 103 2.01 17.07 2.18
CA ARG A 103 2.64 18.41 2.16
C ARG A 103 3.87 18.44 3.04
N LEU A 104 4.93 19.09 2.57
CA LEU A 104 6.16 19.30 3.35
C LEU A 104 5.91 20.12 4.61
N SER A 105 4.95 21.06 4.56
CA SER A 105 4.58 21.90 5.70
C SER A 105 3.76 21.20 6.78
N THR A 106 3.24 20.00 6.53
CA THR A 106 2.43 19.26 7.52
C THR A 106 3.34 18.64 8.59
N PRO A 107 3.21 19.00 9.88
CA PRO A 107 4.08 18.47 10.94
C PRO A 107 3.90 16.96 11.16
N TRP A 108 4.91 16.28 11.71
CA TRP A 108 4.87 14.83 11.92
C TRP A 108 3.70 14.35 12.79
N ALA A 109 3.38 15.07 13.86
CA ALA A 109 2.23 14.76 14.71
C ALA A 109 0.91 14.79 13.92
N ARG A 110 0.75 15.78 13.03
CA ARG A 110 -0.41 15.89 12.16
C ARG A 110 -0.43 14.80 11.09
N LYS A 111 0.72 14.46 10.49
CA LYS A 111 0.82 13.32 9.55
C LYS A 111 0.39 12.01 10.21
N LEU A 112 0.79 11.76 11.47
CA LEU A 112 0.36 10.58 12.22
C LEU A 112 -1.16 10.57 12.45
N GLU A 113 -1.74 11.70 12.87
CA GLU A 113 -3.19 11.83 13.03
C GLU A 113 -3.95 11.56 11.71
N LEU A 114 -3.44 12.08 10.59
CA LEU A 114 -4.02 11.85 9.27
C LEU A 114 -3.96 10.37 8.86
N LEU A 115 -2.86 9.66 9.17
CA LEU A 115 -2.79 8.21 8.97
C LEU A 115 -3.81 7.47 9.85
N ASN A 116 -4.01 7.89 11.09
CA ASN A 116 -5.02 7.31 11.97
C ASN A 116 -6.43 7.48 11.38
N ARG A 117 -6.74 8.66 10.84
CA ARG A 117 -8.02 8.92 10.14
C ARG A 117 -8.17 8.13 8.85
N MET A 118 -7.08 7.90 8.11
CA MET A 118 -7.11 6.99 6.95
C MET A 118 -7.42 5.56 7.39
N ALA A 119 -6.89 5.12 8.54
CA ALA A 119 -7.21 3.81 9.11
C ALA A 119 -8.71 3.69 9.40
N ASP A 120 -9.33 4.71 10.00
CA ASP A 120 -10.78 4.72 10.26
C ASP A 120 -11.61 4.59 8.98
N VAL A 121 -11.21 5.28 7.91
CA VAL A 121 -11.89 5.18 6.61
C VAL A 121 -11.75 3.77 6.04
N ILE A 122 -10.54 3.21 6.06
CA ILE A 122 -10.28 1.84 5.56
C ILE A 122 -11.07 0.80 6.36
N ASP A 123 -11.06 0.92 7.69
CA ASP A 123 -11.80 0.05 8.61
C ASP A 123 -13.31 0.09 8.36
N HIS A 124 -13.87 1.29 8.17
CA HIS A 124 -15.26 1.45 7.80
C HIS A 124 -15.65 0.65 6.54
N PHE A 125 -14.85 0.75 5.48
CA PHE A 125 -15.10 0.00 4.24
C PHE A 125 -14.80 -1.49 4.36
N LEU A 126 -13.87 -1.91 5.23
CA LEU A 126 -13.67 -3.32 5.54
C LEU A 126 -14.91 -3.94 6.19
N VAL A 127 -15.56 -3.21 7.09
CA VAL A 127 -16.83 -3.61 7.72
C VAL A 127 -17.98 -3.56 6.70
N GLU A 128 -18.10 -2.47 5.95
CA GLU A 128 -19.17 -2.28 4.93
C GLU A 128 -19.15 -3.38 3.87
N ASP A 129 -17.95 -3.76 3.39
CA ASP A 129 -17.78 -4.81 2.38
C ASP A 129 -17.86 -6.23 2.98
N GLY A 130 -18.09 -6.37 4.30
CA GLY A 130 -18.17 -7.65 5.00
C GLY A 130 -16.85 -8.43 5.02
N ILE A 131 -15.72 -7.73 4.89
CA ILE A 131 -14.38 -8.34 4.93
C ILE A 131 -13.99 -8.68 6.37
N ILE A 132 -14.46 -7.87 7.32
CA ILE A 132 -14.40 -8.06 8.77
C ILE A 132 -15.78 -7.77 9.39
N GLN A 133 -16.01 -8.24 10.62
CA GLN A 133 -17.23 -8.03 11.38
C GLN A 133 -17.31 -6.61 11.94
N PRO A 134 -18.53 -6.06 12.12
CA PRO A 134 -18.70 -4.84 12.88
C PRO A 134 -18.16 -4.97 14.31
N HIS A 135 -17.43 -3.97 14.78
CA HIS A 135 -16.88 -3.91 16.13
C HIS A 135 -17.02 -2.52 16.76
N PRO A 136 -16.90 -2.39 18.10
CA PRO A 136 -16.83 -1.10 18.75
C PRO A 136 -15.64 -0.26 18.28
N LYS A 137 -15.69 1.06 18.49
CA LYS A 137 -14.54 1.93 18.25
C LYS A 137 -13.42 1.64 19.24
N PHE A 138 -12.18 1.60 18.75
CA PHE A 138 -10.99 1.48 19.58
C PHE A 138 -10.39 2.86 19.90
N ALA A 139 -9.71 2.96 21.03
CA ALA A 139 -9.00 4.18 21.43
C ALA A 139 -7.51 4.10 21.08
N GLU A 140 -6.88 5.24 20.82
CA GLU A 140 -5.43 5.33 20.67
C GLU A 140 -4.72 5.04 22.00
N HIS A 141 -3.66 4.22 21.96
CA HIS A 141 -2.82 3.96 23.13
C HIS A 141 -1.65 4.97 23.21
N PRO A 142 -1.29 5.48 24.41
CA PRO A 142 -0.22 6.47 24.56
C PRO A 142 1.15 6.01 24.02
N SER A 143 1.51 4.73 24.21
CA SER A 143 2.82 4.21 23.81
C SER A 143 2.85 3.54 22.44
N SER A 144 1.77 2.85 22.07
CA SER A 144 1.68 2.01 20.85
C SER A 144 0.84 2.64 19.75
N GLY A 145 0.23 3.80 20.00
CA GLY A 145 -0.53 4.53 19.00
C GLY A 145 -1.84 3.85 18.65
N TYR A 146 -2.39 4.24 17.50
CA TYR A 146 -3.63 3.71 16.97
C TYR A 146 -3.33 2.62 15.94
N ARG A 147 -3.38 1.36 16.40
CA ARG A 147 -3.05 0.17 15.60
C ARG A 147 -4.29 -0.54 15.06
N LEU A 148 -5.32 0.24 14.69
CA LEU A 148 -6.64 -0.26 14.31
C LEU A 148 -6.59 -1.44 13.32
N LEU A 149 -5.85 -1.30 12.22
CA LEU A 149 -5.83 -2.33 11.17
C LEU A 149 -5.10 -3.62 11.56
N GLU A 150 -4.41 -3.68 12.71
CA GLU A 150 -3.94 -4.98 13.25
C GLU A 150 -5.12 -5.87 13.69
N HIS A 151 -6.25 -5.28 14.09
CA HIS A 151 -7.49 -6.03 14.35
C HIS A 151 -7.99 -6.69 13.07
N ALA A 152 -8.15 -5.90 12.00
CA ALA A 152 -8.56 -6.40 10.69
C ALA A 152 -7.58 -7.46 10.15
N TYR A 153 -6.27 -7.28 10.34
CA TYR A 153 -5.27 -8.28 9.98
C TYR A 153 -5.51 -9.62 10.67
N ALA A 154 -5.71 -9.60 12.00
CA ALA A 154 -5.93 -10.81 12.77
C ALA A 154 -7.20 -11.53 12.34
N GLU A 155 -8.31 -10.80 12.21
CA GLU A 155 -9.60 -11.37 11.84
C GLU A 155 -9.57 -12.01 10.45
N ILE A 156 -9.05 -11.29 9.45
CA ILE A 156 -8.92 -11.84 8.09
C ILE A 156 -8.07 -13.12 8.10
N LEU A 157 -6.97 -13.17 8.87
CA LEU A 157 -6.14 -14.37 8.96
C LEU A 157 -6.89 -15.58 9.54
N HIS A 158 -7.77 -15.37 10.52
CA HIS A 158 -8.56 -16.45 11.11
C HIS A 158 -9.53 -17.07 10.10
N ASP A 159 -10.11 -16.26 9.22
CA ASP A 159 -11.05 -16.72 8.20
C ASP A 159 -10.39 -17.27 6.92
N LEU A 160 -9.09 -17.05 6.74
CA LEU A 160 -8.40 -17.52 5.53
C LEU A 160 -8.20 -19.04 5.53
N PRO A 161 -8.21 -19.66 4.33
CA PRO A 161 -7.73 -21.02 4.13
C PRO A 161 -6.34 -21.23 4.72
N ALA A 162 -6.11 -22.40 5.34
CA ALA A 162 -4.89 -22.67 6.12
C ALA A 162 -3.59 -22.55 5.30
N ASP A 163 -3.65 -22.94 4.02
CA ASP A 163 -2.55 -22.86 3.05
C ASP A 163 -2.16 -21.41 2.70
N LEU A 164 -3.07 -20.45 2.84
CA LEU A 164 -2.79 -19.03 2.57
C LEU A 164 -2.30 -18.24 3.79
N ARG A 165 -2.52 -18.74 5.03
CA ARG A 165 -2.18 -17.98 6.26
C ARG A 165 -0.69 -17.69 6.38
N GLY A 166 0.14 -18.70 6.12
CA GLY A 166 1.60 -18.60 6.20
C GLY A 166 2.26 -17.96 4.98
N LEU A 167 1.51 -17.78 3.87
CA LEU A 167 2.04 -17.22 2.65
C LEU A 167 2.26 -15.71 2.84
N VAL A 168 3.49 -15.24 2.61
CA VAL A 168 3.84 -13.81 2.57
C VAL A 168 3.74 -13.37 1.12
N PRO A 169 2.79 -12.49 0.74
CA PRO A 169 2.67 -12.09 -0.65
C PRO A 169 3.93 -11.31 -1.09
N VAL A 170 4.37 -11.57 -2.32
CA VAL A 170 5.51 -10.87 -2.94
C VAL A 170 4.98 -9.71 -3.77
N TRP A 171 5.49 -8.52 -3.52
CA TRP A 171 4.93 -7.27 -4.06
C TRP A 171 5.89 -6.48 -4.93
N GLU A 172 7.19 -6.80 -4.86
CA GLU A 172 8.20 -6.04 -5.57
C GLU A 172 8.39 -6.55 -6.98
N GLN A 173 8.74 -5.61 -7.86
CA GLN A 173 9.10 -5.89 -9.25
C GLN A 173 10.48 -6.56 -9.38
N VAL A 174 11.03 -7.14 -8.31
CA VAL A 174 12.32 -7.85 -8.31
C VAL A 174 12.35 -8.93 -9.39
N HIS A 175 11.21 -9.55 -9.71
CA HIS A 175 11.14 -10.53 -10.81
C HIS A 175 11.36 -9.92 -12.21
N TRP A 176 11.11 -8.62 -12.39
CA TRP A 176 11.41 -7.89 -13.63
C TRP A 176 12.85 -7.38 -13.67
N GLU A 177 13.51 -7.23 -12.51
CA GLU A 177 14.91 -6.85 -12.44
C GLU A 177 15.77 -7.86 -13.19
N ALA A 178 15.50 -9.17 -13.07
CA ALA A 178 16.21 -10.19 -13.85
C ALA A 178 16.15 -9.96 -15.38
N ASN A 179 14.98 -9.58 -15.92
CA ASN A 179 14.85 -9.28 -17.35
C ASN A 179 15.60 -8.01 -17.73
N HIS A 180 15.53 -6.97 -16.88
CA HIS A 180 16.24 -5.72 -17.11
C HIS A 180 17.76 -5.92 -17.05
N SER A 181 18.25 -6.65 -16.07
CA SER A 181 19.66 -6.96 -15.88
C SER A 181 20.23 -7.77 -17.05
N GLN A 182 19.46 -8.75 -17.58
CA GLN A 182 19.85 -9.47 -18.80
C GLN A 182 19.88 -8.57 -20.04
N PHE A 183 18.93 -7.65 -20.17
CA PHE A 183 18.91 -6.68 -21.26
C PHE A 183 20.14 -5.75 -21.20
N VAL A 184 20.41 -5.15 -20.05
CA VAL A 184 21.56 -4.25 -19.86
C VAL A 184 22.88 -4.98 -20.08
N ALA A 185 23.03 -6.22 -19.59
CA ALA A 185 24.23 -7.03 -19.80
C ALA A 185 24.47 -7.40 -21.27
N GLY A 186 23.47 -7.25 -22.15
CA GLY A 186 23.59 -7.48 -23.59
C GLY A 186 24.02 -6.26 -24.40
N LEU A 187 24.18 -5.09 -23.78
CA LEU A 187 24.59 -3.83 -24.42
C LEU A 187 26.03 -3.49 -24.04
N ASP A 188 26.73 -2.76 -24.90
CA ASP A 188 27.97 -2.10 -24.48
C ASP A 188 27.67 -0.83 -23.65
N LEU A 189 28.68 -0.32 -22.93
CA LEU A 189 28.49 0.84 -22.06
C LEU A 189 28.16 2.12 -22.84
N ALA A 190 28.69 2.30 -24.05
CA ALA A 190 28.42 3.49 -24.85
C ALA A 190 26.97 3.51 -25.34
N GLU A 191 26.44 2.35 -25.75
CA GLU A 191 25.03 2.16 -26.09
C GLU A 191 24.13 2.42 -24.89
N TRP A 192 24.47 1.86 -23.73
CA TRP A 192 23.70 2.03 -22.50
C TRP A 192 23.68 3.50 -22.03
N ASP A 193 24.84 4.16 -21.97
CA ASP A 193 24.96 5.56 -21.60
C ASP A 193 24.20 6.46 -22.58
N GLY A 194 24.28 6.16 -23.88
CA GLY A 194 23.49 6.82 -24.92
C GLY A 194 21.97 6.66 -24.71
N MET A 195 21.50 5.47 -24.35
CA MET A 195 20.08 5.23 -24.01
C MET A 195 19.63 6.00 -22.77
N LEU A 196 20.51 6.15 -21.78
CA LEU A 196 20.26 6.94 -20.58
C LEU A 196 20.41 8.45 -20.81
N ASN A 197 20.89 8.86 -21.99
CA ASN A 197 21.27 10.25 -22.32
C ASN A 197 22.32 10.80 -21.33
N LEU A 198 23.24 9.94 -20.88
CA LEU A 198 24.38 10.37 -20.10
C LEU A 198 25.44 10.93 -21.05
N VAL A 199 25.89 12.14 -20.74
CA VAL A 199 26.96 12.82 -21.47
C VAL A 199 28.08 13.11 -20.48
N GLU A 200 29.32 13.00 -20.95
CA GLU A 200 30.48 13.39 -20.14
C GLU A 200 30.42 14.89 -19.85
N ASP A 201 30.58 15.27 -18.58
CA ASP A 201 30.83 16.65 -18.22
C ASP A 201 32.28 16.99 -18.61
N ASN A 202 32.44 17.98 -19.51
CA ASN A 202 33.74 18.55 -19.88
C ASN A 202 34.33 19.43 -18.78
#